data_AF-A0A3B8SIT5-F1
#
_entry.id   AF-A0A3B8SIT5-F1
#
_cell.length_a   1.000
_cell.length_b   1.000
_cell.length_c   1.000
_cell.angle_alpha   90.00
_cell.angle_beta   90.00
_cell.angle_gamma   90.00
#
_symmetry.space_group_name_H-M   'P 1'
#
loop_
_entity.id
_entity.type
_entity.pdbx_description
1 polymer ?
#
loop_
_entity_poly.entity_id
_entity_poly.type
_entity_poly.pdbx_seq_one_letter_code
_entity_poly.pdbx_strand_id
1 'polypeptide(L)'
;MLKKNTTELGKTISEAREKLGISQRELARKSNMDCAEVSRIEAGKRLKPNVLYLKGIAETLGLSLVKLMKLAGYDDIDINWGKDLTNKRSTTDYQEQIESYEQFYFDVLEEFEKRRKNDFAIKGGIADLIDKLELAKIENKTISNDEILDRLKELIPMIRPNLEKFDKEKYPKFDRGLLPKTEIKSTTKFNTITGKFIDEEK
;
A
#
# COMPACT_ATOMS: atom_id res chain seq x y z
N MET A 1 -36.99 20.55 -13.93
CA MET A 1 -35.84 20.70 -13.03
C MET A 1 -34.57 20.72 -13.87
N LEU A 2 -33.78 21.80 -13.80
CA LEU A 2 -32.59 21.95 -14.66
C LEU A 2 -31.51 20.93 -14.29
N LYS A 3 -31.10 20.09 -15.25
CA LYS A 3 -29.89 19.27 -15.14
C LYS A 3 -28.69 20.23 -15.03
N LYS A 4 -28.13 20.39 -13.82
CA LYS A 4 -26.84 21.07 -13.64
C LYS A 4 -25.78 20.24 -14.38
N ASN A 5 -25.08 20.86 -15.32
CA ASN A 5 -23.83 20.33 -15.88
C ASN A 5 -22.73 20.47 -14.84
N THR A 6 -22.82 19.68 -13.77
CA THR A 6 -21.83 19.68 -12.70
C THR A 6 -20.67 18.77 -13.08
N THR A 7 -19.44 19.28 -12.97
CA THR A 7 -18.21 18.51 -13.11
C THR A 7 -18.14 17.42 -12.04
N GLU A 8 -17.40 16.33 -12.27
CA GLU A 8 -17.22 15.29 -11.25
C GLU A 8 -16.63 15.84 -9.94
N LEU A 9 -15.76 16.86 -10.05
CA LEU A 9 -15.26 17.64 -8.93
C LEU A 9 -16.41 18.29 -8.12
N GLY A 10 -17.29 19.02 -8.79
CA GLY A 10 -18.39 19.74 -8.15
C GLY A 10 -19.38 18.80 -7.46
N LYS A 11 -19.64 17.62 -8.06
CA LYS A 11 -20.50 16.58 -7.45
C LYS A 11 -19.85 16.02 -6.19
N THR A 12 -18.59 15.61 -6.28
CA THR A 12 -17.82 15.05 -5.15
C THR A 12 -17.81 16.01 -3.95
N ILE A 13 -17.61 17.31 -4.20
CA ILE A 13 -17.61 18.34 -3.15
C ILE A 13 -19.01 18.53 -2.54
N SER A 14 -20.05 18.64 -3.38
CA SER A 14 -21.43 18.83 -2.90
C SER A 14 -21.91 17.64 -2.05
N GLU A 15 -21.64 16.41 -2.49
CA GLU A 15 -22.02 15.19 -1.78
C GLU A 15 -21.29 15.07 -0.44
N ALA A 16 -19.98 15.34 -0.39
CA ALA A 16 -19.22 15.31 0.86
C ALA A 16 -19.68 16.40 1.83
N ARG A 17 -19.98 17.60 1.32
CA ARG A 17 -20.53 18.71 2.09
C ARG A 17 -21.89 18.35 2.71
N GLU A 18 -22.78 17.73 1.92
CA GLU A 18 -24.10 17.30 2.36
C GLU A 18 -24.03 16.17 3.39
N LYS A 19 -23.11 15.22 3.23
CA LYS A 19 -22.85 14.17 4.24
C LYS A 19 -22.42 14.73 5.59
N LEU A 20 -21.68 15.83 5.60
CA LEU A 20 -21.29 16.54 6.82
C LEU A 20 -22.37 17.50 7.35
N GLY A 21 -23.48 17.67 6.62
CA GLY A 21 -24.59 18.53 7.03
C GLY A 21 -24.29 20.04 7.01
N ILE A 22 -23.24 20.48 6.30
CA ILE A 22 -22.82 21.88 6.30
C ILE A 22 -23.32 22.63 5.05
N SER A 23 -23.55 23.95 5.19
CA SER A 23 -23.96 24.80 4.05
C SER A 23 -22.79 25.22 3.16
N GLN A 24 -23.05 25.67 1.92
CA GLN A 24 -22.01 26.23 1.04
C GLN A 24 -21.27 27.41 1.69
N ARG A 25 -22.01 28.26 2.41
CA ARG A 25 -21.46 29.40 3.15
C ARG A 25 -20.56 28.94 4.30
N GLU A 26 -20.95 27.86 4.98
CA GLU A 26 -20.14 27.31 6.07
C GLU A 26 -18.86 26.65 5.54
N LEU A 27 -18.95 25.91 4.44
CA LEU A 27 -17.79 25.37 3.73
C LEU A 27 -16.83 26.51 3.33
N ALA A 28 -17.35 27.58 2.72
CA ALA A 28 -16.56 28.74 2.34
C ALA A 28 -15.79 29.36 3.52
N ARG A 29 -16.47 29.52 4.67
CA ARG A 29 -15.86 30.04 5.90
C ARG A 29 -14.75 29.12 6.43
N LYS A 30 -14.99 27.81 6.47
CA LYS A 30 -14.02 26.82 6.99
C LYS A 30 -12.83 26.64 6.05
N SER A 31 -13.04 26.72 4.75
CA SER A 31 -11.99 26.58 3.72
C SER A 31 -11.34 27.91 3.31
N ASN A 32 -11.58 29.00 4.05
CA ASN A 32 -11.05 30.34 3.81
C ASN A 32 -11.21 30.84 2.36
N MET A 33 -12.44 30.76 1.84
CA MET A 33 -12.78 31.20 0.49
C MET A 33 -14.12 31.92 0.44
N ASP A 34 -14.42 32.56 -0.69
CA ASP A 34 -15.72 33.19 -0.90
C ASP A 34 -16.81 32.14 -1.20
N CYS A 35 -18.01 32.38 -0.68
CA CYS A 35 -19.20 31.58 -0.94
C CYS A 35 -19.52 31.50 -2.44
N ALA A 36 -19.26 32.59 -3.18
CA ALA A 36 -19.40 32.60 -4.64
C ALA A 36 -18.42 31.65 -5.33
N GLU A 37 -17.21 31.44 -4.79
CA GLU A 37 -16.24 30.50 -5.33
C GLU A 37 -16.71 29.05 -5.12
N VAL A 38 -17.15 28.70 -3.91
CA VAL A 38 -17.74 27.38 -3.61
C VAL A 38 -18.91 27.07 -4.55
N SER A 39 -19.82 28.01 -4.72
CA SER A 39 -20.98 27.87 -5.61
C SER A 39 -20.56 27.65 -7.06
N ARG A 40 -19.54 28.38 -7.55
CA ARG A 40 -19.00 28.20 -8.91
C ARG A 40 -18.33 26.84 -9.10
N ILE A 41 -17.62 26.33 -8.09
CA ILE A 41 -16.99 25.00 -8.10
C ILE A 41 -18.07 23.91 -8.14
N GLU A 42 -19.04 23.94 -7.20
CA GLU A 42 -20.13 22.94 -7.14
C GLU A 42 -21.08 23.00 -8.34
N ALA A 43 -21.17 24.14 -9.02
CA ALA A 43 -21.93 24.28 -10.26
C ALA A 43 -21.14 23.87 -11.51
N GLY A 44 -19.86 23.51 -11.39
CA GLY A 44 -18.99 23.18 -12.54
C GLY A 44 -18.57 24.38 -13.39
N LYS A 45 -18.87 25.62 -12.96
CA LYS A 45 -18.46 26.85 -13.66
C LYS A 45 -16.97 27.14 -13.52
N ARG A 46 -16.35 26.64 -12.44
CA ARG A 46 -14.90 26.72 -12.20
C ARG A 46 -14.27 25.35 -12.49
N LEU A 47 -13.59 25.24 -13.63
CA LEU A 47 -13.04 23.97 -14.11
C LEU A 47 -11.75 23.56 -13.38
N LYS A 48 -10.82 24.51 -13.15
CA LYS A 48 -9.53 24.28 -12.48
C LYS A 48 -9.37 25.26 -11.30
N PRO A 49 -9.95 24.97 -10.12
CA PRO A 49 -9.85 25.84 -8.94
C PRO A 49 -8.42 25.88 -8.40
N ASN A 50 -8.03 26.97 -7.73
CA ASN A 50 -6.70 27.10 -7.14
C ASN A 50 -6.43 25.95 -6.13
N VAL A 51 -5.22 25.37 -6.17
CA VAL A 51 -4.78 24.31 -5.26
C VAL A 51 -4.98 24.67 -3.79
N LEU A 52 -4.80 25.95 -3.40
CA LEU A 52 -5.03 26.38 -2.02
C LEU A 52 -6.51 26.27 -1.60
N TYR A 53 -7.44 26.54 -2.53
CA TYR A 53 -8.87 26.35 -2.30
C TYR A 53 -9.23 24.87 -2.25
N LEU A 54 -8.66 24.05 -3.14
CA LEU A 54 -8.83 22.60 -3.09
C LEU A 54 -8.29 22.03 -1.77
N LYS A 55 -7.18 22.55 -1.25
CA LYS A 55 -6.61 22.16 0.05
C LYS A 55 -7.58 22.48 1.19
N GLY A 56 -8.08 23.71 1.26
CA GLY A 56 -9.04 24.10 2.30
C GLY A 56 -10.32 23.25 2.27
N ILE A 57 -10.81 22.93 1.06
CA ILE A 57 -11.96 22.03 0.87
C ILE A 57 -11.62 20.61 1.31
N ALA A 58 -10.46 20.10 0.91
CA ALA A 58 -9.97 18.77 1.28
C ALA A 58 -9.89 18.60 2.81
N GLU A 59 -9.28 19.56 3.51
CA GLU A 59 -9.17 19.56 4.97
C GLU A 59 -10.54 19.69 5.65
N THR A 60 -11.42 20.56 5.14
CA THR A 60 -12.75 20.77 5.74
C THR A 60 -13.66 19.57 5.58
N LEU A 61 -13.59 18.91 4.41
CA LEU A 61 -14.46 17.79 4.06
C LEU A 61 -13.85 16.41 4.36
N GLY A 62 -12.61 16.36 4.83
CA GLY A 62 -11.89 15.11 5.06
C GLY A 62 -11.64 14.32 3.77
N LEU A 63 -11.35 15.00 2.66
CA LEU A 63 -11.09 14.39 1.36
C LEU A 63 -9.60 14.41 1.00
N SER A 64 -9.18 13.48 0.15
CA SER A 64 -7.85 13.52 -0.49
C SER A 64 -7.72 14.76 -1.39
N LEU A 65 -6.69 15.58 -1.17
CA LEU A 65 -6.39 16.70 -2.07
C LEU A 65 -5.98 16.17 -3.45
N VAL A 66 -5.19 15.10 -3.50
CA VAL A 66 -4.75 14.48 -4.77
C VAL A 66 -5.96 14.09 -5.62
N LYS A 67 -6.98 13.49 -5.01
CA LYS A 67 -8.24 13.15 -5.69
C LYS A 67 -8.94 14.39 -6.25
N LEU A 68 -9.06 15.46 -5.46
CA LEU A 68 -9.67 16.71 -5.93
C LEU A 68 -8.87 17.36 -7.07
N MET A 69 -7.53 17.33 -7.00
CA MET A 69 -6.66 17.85 -8.06
C MET A 69 -6.83 17.06 -9.37
N LYS A 70 -6.88 15.73 -9.31
CA LYS A 70 -7.15 14.90 -10.49
C LYS A 70 -8.50 15.21 -11.12
N LEU A 71 -9.56 15.31 -10.30
CA LEU A 71 -10.90 15.67 -10.77
C LEU A 71 -10.98 17.09 -11.35
N ALA A 72 -10.07 17.98 -10.95
CA ALA A 72 -9.95 19.34 -11.48
C ALA A 72 -9.06 19.45 -12.73
N GLY A 73 -8.53 18.33 -13.25
CA GLY A 73 -7.68 18.31 -14.44
C GLY A 73 -6.25 18.81 -14.19
N TYR A 74 -5.69 18.54 -13.00
CA TYR A 74 -4.25 18.66 -12.76
C TYR A 74 -3.54 17.37 -13.18
N ASP A 75 -2.38 17.53 -13.82
CA ASP A 75 -1.58 16.40 -14.30
C ASP A 75 -0.75 15.78 -13.17
N ASP A 76 -0.30 14.53 -13.33
CA ASP A 76 0.49 13.82 -12.31
C ASP A 76 1.81 14.57 -11.97
N ILE A 77 2.33 15.38 -12.89
CA ILE A 77 3.51 16.24 -12.67
C ILE A 77 3.18 17.37 -11.68
N ASP A 78 2.02 18.02 -11.82
CA ASP A 78 1.52 19.05 -10.90
C ASP A 78 1.27 18.50 -9.49
N ILE A 79 0.95 17.20 -9.40
CA ILE A 79 0.60 16.50 -8.17
C ILE A 79 1.85 15.97 -7.44
N ASN A 80 2.84 15.45 -8.17
CA ASN A 80 3.99 14.73 -7.58
C ASN A 80 5.30 15.52 -7.48
N TRP A 81 5.52 16.61 -8.23
CA TRP A 81 6.88 17.15 -8.39
C TRP A 81 7.09 18.63 -8.06
N GLY A 82 6.69 19.05 -6.86
CA GLY A 82 7.23 20.26 -6.25
C GLY A 82 7.86 19.95 -4.90
N LYS A 83 9.14 20.27 -4.71
CA LYS A 83 9.78 20.36 -3.38
C LYS A 83 8.96 21.20 -2.38
N ASP A 84 8.02 22.01 -2.88
CA ASP A 84 7.11 22.88 -2.13
C ASP A 84 5.70 22.30 -1.81
N LEU A 85 5.31 21.15 -2.37
CA LEU A 85 3.97 20.57 -2.14
C LEU A 85 3.90 19.57 -0.98
N THR A 86 5.02 19.26 -0.34
CA THR A 86 5.04 18.46 0.91
C THR A 86 4.13 19.07 1.99
N ASN A 87 4.08 20.41 2.05
CA ASN A 87 3.21 21.17 2.97
C ASN A 87 1.76 21.34 2.49
N LYS A 88 1.38 20.77 1.33
CA LYS A 88 0.05 20.98 0.73
C LYS A 88 -0.86 19.76 0.80
N ARG A 89 -0.39 18.59 1.22
CA ARG A 89 -1.22 17.38 1.36
C ARG A 89 -2.32 17.58 2.41
N SER A 90 -3.48 16.96 2.19
CA SER A 90 -4.54 16.93 3.19
C SER A 90 -4.27 15.84 4.22
N THR A 91 -4.88 15.94 5.40
CA THR A 91 -4.80 14.89 6.43
C THR A 91 -5.26 13.53 5.89
N THR A 92 -6.29 13.52 5.03
CA THR A 92 -6.79 12.30 4.39
C THR A 92 -5.77 11.68 3.43
N ASP A 93 -4.96 12.48 2.71
CA ASP A 93 -3.90 11.92 1.87
C ASP A 93 -2.87 11.12 2.71
N TYR A 94 -2.52 11.62 3.89
CA TYR A 94 -1.62 10.91 4.81
C TYR A 94 -2.29 9.66 5.38
N GLN A 95 -3.58 9.75 5.74
CA GLN A 95 -4.33 8.61 6.27
C GLN A 95 -4.44 7.48 5.23
N GLU A 96 -4.84 7.79 3.99
CA GLU A 96 -4.92 6.81 2.91
C GLU A 96 -3.55 6.15 2.64
N GLN A 97 -2.45 6.92 2.72
CA GLN A 97 -1.11 6.38 2.59
C GLN A 97 -0.75 5.44 3.75
N ILE A 98 -1.06 5.81 4.99
CA ILE A 98 -0.82 4.98 6.18
C ILE A 98 -1.62 3.68 6.07
N GLU A 99 -2.91 3.76 5.73
CA GLU A 99 -3.78 2.58 5.53
C GLU A 99 -3.22 1.65 4.44
N SER A 100 -2.69 2.21 3.35
CA SER A 100 -2.02 1.42 2.31
C SER A 100 -0.77 0.70 2.83
N TYR A 101 0.03 1.33 3.70
CA TYR A 101 1.18 0.68 4.33
C TYR A 101 0.77 -0.38 5.35
N GLU A 102 -0.27 -0.12 6.14
CA GLU A 102 -0.82 -1.07 7.12
C GLU A 102 -1.35 -2.32 6.40
N GLN A 103 -2.15 -2.15 5.35
CA GLN A 103 -2.67 -3.27 4.57
C GLN A 103 -1.53 -4.10 3.98
N PHE A 104 -0.54 -3.46 3.37
CA PHE A 104 0.64 -4.15 2.85
C PHE A 104 1.37 -4.94 3.93
N TYR A 105 1.54 -4.37 5.13
CA TYR A 105 2.17 -5.05 6.26
C TYR A 105 1.38 -6.31 6.66
N PHE A 106 0.06 -6.22 6.76
CA PHE A 106 -0.80 -7.36 7.04
C PHE A 106 -0.72 -8.44 5.96
N ASP A 107 -0.73 -8.05 4.69
CA ASP A 107 -0.61 -8.99 3.55
C ASP A 107 0.71 -9.75 3.61
N VAL A 108 1.82 -9.05 3.91
CA VAL A 108 3.15 -9.67 4.08
C VAL A 108 3.17 -10.64 5.25
N LEU A 109 2.58 -10.26 6.38
CA LEU A 109 2.49 -11.15 7.55
C LEU A 109 1.66 -12.41 7.25
N GLU A 110 0.52 -12.25 6.57
CA GLU A 110 -0.34 -13.38 6.19
C GLU A 110 0.39 -14.31 5.22
N GLU A 111 1.13 -13.75 4.25
CA GLU A 111 1.95 -14.53 3.33
C GLU A 111 3.06 -15.31 4.07
N PHE A 112 3.75 -14.68 5.02
CA PHE A 112 4.72 -15.38 5.87
C PHE A 112 4.08 -16.48 6.70
N GLU A 113 2.88 -16.25 7.25
CA GLU A 113 2.17 -17.29 7.98
C GLU A 113 1.79 -18.48 7.09
N LYS A 114 1.33 -18.22 5.86
CA LYS A 114 1.04 -19.27 4.87
C LYS A 114 2.30 -20.07 4.53
N ARG A 115 3.41 -19.40 4.24
CA ARG A 115 4.70 -20.05 3.95
C ARG A 115 5.18 -20.89 5.13
N ARG A 116 5.07 -20.38 6.36
CA ARG A 116 5.40 -21.12 7.60
C ARG A 116 4.55 -22.37 7.77
N LYS A 117 3.23 -22.30 7.51
CA LYS A 117 2.34 -23.47 7.57
C LYS A 117 2.72 -24.51 6.52
N ASN A 118 3.07 -24.09 5.31
CA ASN A 118 3.57 -24.98 4.26
C ASN A 118 4.87 -25.66 4.69
N ASP A 119 5.85 -24.90 5.20
CA ASP A 119 7.12 -25.45 5.70
C ASP A 119 6.90 -26.46 6.82
N PHE A 120 5.96 -26.19 7.73
CA PHE A 120 5.62 -27.11 8.80
C PHE A 120 5.03 -28.42 8.26
N ALA A 121 4.14 -28.34 7.27
CA ALA A 121 3.56 -29.53 6.63
C ALA A 121 4.61 -30.34 5.86
N ILE A 122 5.52 -29.67 5.13
CA ILE A 122 6.63 -30.32 4.43
C ILE A 122 7.54 -31.02 5.44
N LYS A 123 7.93 -30.33 6.52
CA LYS A 123 8.73 -30.90 7.60
C LYS A 123 8.05 -32.13 8.20
N GLY A 124 6.75 -32.06 8.47
CA GLY A 124 5.97 -33.19 8.96
C GLY A 124 6.01 -34.37 8.00
N GLY A 125 5.74 -34.15 6.70
CA GLY A 125 5.77 -35.20 5.71
C GLY A 125 7.14 -35.85 5.49
N ILE A 126 8.23 -35.08 5.64
CA ILE A 126 9.60 -35.60 5.62
C ILE A 126 9.88 -36.43 6.89
N ALA A 127 9.50 -35.93 8.06
CA ALA A 127 9.65 -36.65 9.32
C ALA A 127 8.90 -38.00 9.28
N ASP A 128 7.65 -38.01 8.84
CA ASP A 128 6.86 -39.23 8.68
C ASP A 128 7.55 -40.25 7.74
N LEU A 129 8.18 -39.76 6.67
CA LEU A 129 8.90 -40.62 5.73
C LEU A 129 10.18 -41.18 6.36
N ILE A 130 10.92 -40.38 7.12
CA ILE A 130 12.10 -40.82 7.88
C ILE A 130 11.69 -41.89 8.89
N ASP A 131 10.67 -41.63 9.71
CA ASP A 131 10.19 -42.54 10.74
C ASP A 131 9.75 -43.88 10.13
N LYS A 132 9.03 -43.85 9.00
CA LYS A 132 8.67 -45.07 8.25
C LYS A 132 9.91 -45.85 7.81
N LEU A 133 10.92 -45.18 7.26
CA LEU A 133 12.16 -45.83 6.80
C LEU A 133 12.96 -46.42 7.97
N GLU A 134 12.98 -45.75 9.12
CA GLU A 134 13.62 -46.25 10.34
C GLU A 134 12.88 -47.47 10.91
N LEU A 135 11.55 -47.43 10.98
CA LEU A 135 10.73 -48.56 11.41
C LEU A 135 10.91 -49.78 10.50
N ALA A 136 10.91 -49.58 9.18
CA ALA A 136 11.12 -50.67 8.23
C ALA A 136 12.47 -51.37 8.43
N LYS A 137 13.54 -50.60 8.74
CA LYS A 137 14.85 -51.18 9.10
C LYS A 137 14.79 -52.02 10.37
N ILE A 138 14.07 -51.56 11.40
CA ILE A 138 13.92 -52.29 12.67
C ILE A 138 13.15 -53.60 12.45
N GLU A 139 12.09 -53.55 11.63
CA GLU A 139 11.22 -54.70 11.36
C GLU A 139 11.75 -55.65 10.28
N ASN A 140 12.93 -55.39 9.71
CA ASN A 140 13.46 -56.09 8.52
C ASN A 140 12.47 -56.14 7.35
N LYS A 141 11.66 -55.08 7.19
CA LYS A 141 10.73 -54.90 6.07
C LYS A 141 11.35 -54.01 5.00
N THR A 142 10.98 -54.25 3.75
CA THR A 142 11.35 -53.41 2.62
C THR A 142 10.22 -52.45 2.28
N ILE A 143 10.55 -51.16 2.16
CA ILE A 143 9.64 -50.15 1.59
C ILE A 143 9.91 -50.06 0.09
N SER A 144 8.86 -49.98 -0.71
CA SER A 144 8.99 -49.80 -2.17
C SER A 144 9.56 -48.42 -2.48
N ASN A 145 10.51 -48.35 -3.42
CA ASN A 145 11.01 -47.08 -3.95
C ASN A 145 9.89 -46.22 -4.54
N ASP A 146 8.83 -46.84 -5.07
CA ASP A 146 7.67 -46.12 -5.60
C ASP A 146 6.90 -45.39 -4.50
N GLU A 147 6.75 -45.99 -3.31
CA GLU A 147 6.07 -45.34 -2.18
C GLU A 147 6.86 -44.10 -1.69
N ILE A 148 8.19 -44.22 -1.64
CA ILE A 148 9.09 -43.10 -1.29
C ILE A 148 8.98 -42.00 -2.35
N LEU A 149 9.03 -42.39 -3.63
CA LEU A 149 8.98 -41.46 -4.74
C LEU A 149 7.65 -40.70 -4.79
N ASP A 150 6.54 -41.37 -4.53
CA ASP A 150 5.21 -40.76 -4.52
C ASP A 150 5.10 -39.75 -3.37
N ARG A 151 5.58 -40.08 -2.17
CA ARG A 151 5.60 -39.14 -1.05
C ARG A 151 6.47 -37.91 -1.34
N LEU A 152 7.62 -38.09 -1.99
CA LEU A 152 8.48 -36.96 -2.38
C LEU A 152 7.81 -36.09 -3.46
N LYS A 153 7.10 -36.70 -4.42
CA LYS A 153 6.32 -35.98 -5.44
C LYS A 153 5.15 -35.19 -4.85
N GLU A 154 4.58 -35.64 -3.72
CA GLU A 154 3.57 -34.88 -2.97
C GLU A 154 4.18 -33.65 -2.26
N LEU A 155 5.37 -33.80 -1.68
CA LEU A 155 6.00 -32.77 -0.85
C LEU A 155 6.67 -31.65 -1.68
N ILE A 156 7.32 -32.00 -2.80
CA ILE A 156 8.05 -31.02 -3.63
C ILE A 156 7.16 -29.84 -4.10
N PRO A 157 5.92 -30.06 -4.61
CA PRO A 157 5.03 -28.97 -5.02
C PRO A 157 4.68 -28.01 -3.88
N MET A 158 4.64 -28.49 -2.63
CA MET A 158 4.32 -27.67 -1.46
C MET A 158 5.42 -26.63 -1.17
N ILE A 159 6.66 -26.85 -1.62
CA ILE A 159 7.79 -25.93 -1.45
C ILE A 159 7.66 -24.73 -2.38
N ARG A 160 7.02 -24.90 -3.54
CA ARG A 160 7.00 -23.93 -4.63
C ARG A 160 6.58 -22.51 -4.21
N PRO A 161 5.48 -22.31 -3.45
CA PRO A 161 5.08 -20.97 -3.01
C PRO A 161 6.12 -20.28 -2.11
N ASN A 162 6.93 -21.07 -1.40
CA ASN A 162 7.93 -20.54 -0.47
C ASN A 162 9.18 -20.03 -1.20
N LEU A 163 9.42 -20.51 -2.43
CA LEU A 163 10.54 -20.09 -3.29
C LEU A 163 10.21 -18.84 -4.11
N GLU A 164 8.94 -18.45 -4.19
CA GLU A 164 8.52 -17.28 -4.95
C GLU A 164 8.95 -15.98 -4.27
N LYS A 165 9.45 -15.04 -5.07
CA LYS A 165 9.76 -13.68 -4.58
C LYS A 165 8.44 -12.94 -4.34
N PHE A 166 8.45 -12.05 -3.35
CA PHE A 166 7.35 -11.12 -3.15
C PHE A 166 7.05 -10.32 -4.42
N ASP A 167 5.77 -10.19 -4.71
CA ASP A 167 5.27 -9.38 -5.81
C ASP A 167 5.48 -7.90 -5.51
N LYS A 168 6.45 -7.29 -6.20
CA LYS A 168 6.79 -5.88 -6.03
C LYS A 168 5.69 -4.94 -6.53
N GLU A 169 4.76 -5.41 -7.36
CA GLU A 169 3.65 -4.58 -7.83
C GLU A 169 2.65 -4.27 -6.71
N LYS A 170 2.57 -5.15 -5.71
CA LYS A 170 1.75 -4.95 -4.50
C LYS A 170 2.38 -4.00 -3.49
N TYR A 171 3.60 -3.54 -3.75
CA TYR A 171 4.28 -2.68 -2.79
C TYR A 171 3.59 -1.31 -2.78
N PRO A 172 3.33 -0.74 -1.60
CA PRO A 172 2.79 0.60 -1.49
C PRO A 172 3.72 1.55 -2.24
N LYS A 173 3.15 2.35 -3.15
CA LYS A 173 3.94 3.29 -3.96
C LYS A 173 4.60 4.29 -3.03
N PHE A 174 5.93 4.33 -3.06
CA PHE A 174 6.71 5.27 -2.27
C PHE A 174 6.53 6.69 -2.80
N ASP A 175 5.76 7.50 -2.09
CA ASP A 175 5.62 8.92 -2.37
C ASP A 175 6.73 9.71 -1.66
N ARG A 176 7.73 10.14 -2.44
CA ARG A 176 8.86 10.95 -1.96
C ARG A 176 8.42 12.27 -1.31
N GLY A 177 7.22 12.76 -1.61
CA GLY A 177 6.65 13.96 -1.02
C GLY A 177 6.03 13.73 0.37
N LEU A 178 5.63 12.50 0.70
CA LEU A 178 5.05 12.14 2.00
C LEU A 178 6.11 11.58 2.96
N LEU A 179 7.05 10.79 2.44
CA LEU A 179 8.16 10.23 3.19
C LEU A 179 9.47 10.65 2.51
N PRO A 180 10.15 11.72 2.99
CA PRO A 180 11.49 11.99 2.52
C PRO A 180 12.35 10.77 2.82
N LYS A 181 13.23 10.38 1.88
CA LYS A 181 14.19 9.29 2.12
C LYS A 181 14.94 9.61 3.42
N THR A 182 14.62 8.88 4.48
CA THR A 182 15.51 8.78 5.60
C THR A 182 16.69 7.99 5.07
N GLU A 183 17.84 8.65 4.88
CA GLU A 183 19.07 7.92 4.62
C GLU A 183 19.35 7.07 5.86
N ILE A 184 18.92 5.81 5.82
CA ILE A 184 19.41 4.81 6.76
C ILE A 184 20.87 4.61 6.38
N LYS A 185 21.77 5.35 7.04
CA LYS A 185 23.20 5.13 6.91
C LYS A 185 23.46 3.71 7.41
N SER A 186 23.68 2.78 6.48
CA SER A 186 24.21 1.46 6.83
C SER A 186 25.57 1.70 7.49
N THR A 187 25.66 1.47 8.80
CA THR A 187 26.93 1.47 9.52
C THR A 187 27.79 0.27 9.15
N THR A 188 27.17 -0.78 8.60
CA THR A 188 27.86 -1.98 8.13
C THR A 188 28.34 -1.79 6.70
N LYS A 189 29.66 -1.87 6.48
CA LYS A 189 30.26 -1.85 5.13
C LYS A 189 30.61 -3.28 4.73
N PHE A 190 30.06 -3.80 3.62
CA PHE A 190 30.39 -5.14 3.14
C PHE A 190 31.55 -5.08 2.14
N ASN A 191 32.63 -5.82 2.40
CA ASN A 191 33.75 -5.93 1.46
C ASN A 191 33.48 -7.07 0.46
N THR A 192 33.20 -6.71 -0.78
CA THR A 192 32.88 -7.67 -1.85
C THR A 192 34.06 -8.52 -2.32
N ILE A 193 35.29 -8.11 -2.01
CA ILE A 193 36.51 -8.85 -2.36
C ILE A 193 36.82 -9.91 -1.31
N THR A 194 36.56 -9.61 -0.04
CA THR A 194 36.90 -10.52 1.08
C THR A 194 35.69 -11.28 1.64
N GLY A 195 34.47 -10.92 1.24
CA GLY A 195 33.23 -11.57 1.70
C GLY A 195 32.89 -11.31 3.17
N LYS A 196 33.50 -10.32 3.80
CA LYS A 196 33.32 -10.01 5.23
C LYS A 196 32.66 -8.64 5.44
N PHE A 197 31.88 -8.54 6.51
CA PHE A 197 31.40 -7.27 7.03
C PHE A 197 32.57 -6.54 7.70
N ILE A 198 32.71 -5.25 7.36
CA ILE A 198 33.59 -4.30 8.02
C ILE A 198 32.70 -3.59 9.04
N ASP A 199 32.82 -4.00 10.29
CA ASP A 199 32.28 -3.22 11.40
C ASP A 199 33.17 -1.99 11.57
N GLU A 200 32.61 -0.79 11.42
CA GLU A 200 33.27 0.39 11.97
C GLU A 200 33.10 0.33 13.49
N GLU A 201 34.13 -0.11 14.21
CA GLU A 201 34.21 0.13 15.65
C GLU A 201 34.12 1.65 15.90
N LYS A 202 32.98 2.10 16.44
CA LYS A 202 32.87 3.19 17.42
C LYS A 202 31.65 3.00 18.30
#